data_AF-A0A7X6UVN7-F1
#
_entry.id   AF-A0A7X6UVN7-F1
#
_cell.length_a   1.000
_cell.length_b   1.000
_cell.length_c   1.000
_cell.angle_alpha   90.00
_cell.angle_beta   90.00
_cell.angle_gamma   90.00
#
_symmetry.space_group_name_H-M   'P 1'
#
loop_
_entity.id
_entity.type
_entity.pdbx_description
1 polymer ?
#
loop_
_entity_poly.entity_id
_entity_poly.type
_entity_poly.pdbx_seq_one_letter_code
_entity_poly.pdbx_strand_id
1 'polypeptide(L)'
;MDNTQAKNNEIKRRLLLLLENNEYLVDEYIQKNGFTIDINAIKAIRQQQTNGNDKALSSPVYEIHLTCPCCHTKGIAHRELHASAMAVRNDPFMAPVYFPLEKYEPLNYLTLSVAVCPHCYFASPDKKDFIQYNKTRKTNIPSQLSPGVIAELQEETPKRQKLVNESSFKTSFQKKRRSMNQAILSYTLANMRAEIETENKTPFSTVKQGGYFTRIALLKRQNGEEYEEALKEALKHYKKAYFLSDFPSHNIEFQSCFIIFSIHLRFGELKEAREFVAVMDQSKKELEENNERSALSSLNSWLDQAKTRWEDRDEDNLWDLPTS
;
A
#
# COMPACT_ATOMS: atom_id res chain seq x y z
N MET A 1 -46.77 -45.75 4.38
CA MET A 1 -45.42 -45.14 4.50
C MET A 1 -44.84 -45.62 5.80
N ASP A 2 -43.71 -46.32 5.71
CA ASP A 2 -43.14 -47.06 6.84
C ASP A 2 -42.67 -46.09 7.93
N ASN A 3 -43.07 -46.33 9.18
CA ASN A 3 -42.82 -45.44 10.32
C ASN A 3 -41.31 -45.20 10.53
N THR A 4 -40.49 -46.16 10.11
CA THR A 4 -39.02 -46.11 10.10
C THR A 4 -38.46 -45.07 9.14
N GLN A 5 -39.08 -44.89 7.98
CA GLN A 5 -38.59 -43.97 6.94
C GLN A 5 -38.83 -42.51 7.30
N ALA A 6 -39.97 -42.21 7.95
CA ALA A 6 -40.26 -40.89 8.48
C ALA A 6 -39.26 -40.49 9.59
N LYS A 7 -38.94 -41.44 10.48
CA LYS A 7 -37.96 -41.23 11.56
C LYS A 7 -36.55 -40.98 11.04
N ASN A 8 -36.11 -41.72 10.02
CA ASN A 8 -34.79 -41.54 9.42
C ASN A 8 -34.66 -40.17 8.74
N ASN A 9 -35.72 -39.71 8.06
CA ASN A 9 -35.74 -38.38 7.43
C ASN A 9 -35.68 -37.25 8.47
N GLU A 10 -36.33 -37.41 9.61
CA GLU A 10 -36.26 -36.43 10.69
C GLU A 10 -34.85 -36.33 11.28
N ILE A 11 -34.17 -37.47 11.49
CA ILE A 11 -32.80 -37.53 12.00
C ILE A 11 -31.82 -36.88 11.02
N LYS A 12 -31.95 -37.17 9.71
CA LYS A 12 -31.13 -36.55 8.66
C LYS A 12 -31.31 -35.02 8.65
N ARG A 13 -32.55 -34.53 8.81
CA ARG A 13 -32.84 -33.08 8.90
C ARG A 13 -32.21 -32.43 10.12
N ARG A 14 -32.22 -33.10 11.27
CA ARG A 14 -31.57 -32.59 12.49
C ARG A 14 -30.05 -32.60 12.38
N LEU A 15 -29.46 -33.64 11.78
CA LEU A 15 -28.03 -33.70 11.49
C LEU A 15 -27.58 -32.61 10.53
N LEU A 16 -28.39 -32.28 9.51
CA LEU A 16 -28.14 -31.14 8.61
C LEU A 16 -28.02 -29.82 9.37
N LEU A 17 -28.94 -29.55 10.29
CA LEU A 17 -28.86 -28.35 11.14
C LEU A 17 -27.62 -28.36 12.06
N LEU A 18 -27.26 -29.53 12.58
CA LEU A 18 -26.12 -29.73 13.49
C LEU A 18 -24.78 -29.85 12.75
N LEU A 19 -24.74 -29.94 11.43
CA LEU A 19 -23.52 -29.99 10.63
C LEU A 19 -23.51 -28.87 9.57
N GLU A 20 -24.11 -27.72 9.92
CA GLU A 20 -24.06 -26.47 9.14
C GLU A 20 -24.55 -26.62 7.70
N ASN A 21 -25.57 -27.45 7.50
CA ASN A 21 -26.17 -27.79 6.20
C ASN A 21 -25.20 -28.48 5.22
N ASN A 22 -24.16 -29.15 5.71
CA ASN A 22 -23.24 -29.91 4.88
C ASN A 22 -23.74 -31.35 4.68
N GLU A 23 -24.34 -31.64 3.53
CA GLU A 23 -24.89 -32.98 3.19
C GLU A 23 -23.82 -34.08 3.22
N TYR A 24 -22.59 -33.79 2.82
CA TYR A 24 -21.50 -34.76 2.82
C TYR A 24 -21.15 -35.25 4.24
N LEU A 25 -21.04 -34.34 5.20
CA LEU A 25 -20.76 -34.71 6.60
C LEU A 25 -21.91 -35.48 7.24
N VAL A 26 -23.14 -35.18 6.84
CA VAL A 26 -24.33 -35.88 7.31
C VAL A 26 -24.32 -37.31 6.79
N ASP A 27 -23.99 -37.51 5.51
CA ASP A 27 -23.89 -38.85 4.92
C ASP A 27 -22.71 -39.65 5.50
N GLU A 28 -21.55 -39.01 5.71
CA GLU A 28 -20.40 -39.63 6.40
C GLU A 28 -20.72 -40.01 7.85
N TYR A 29 -21.43 -39.14 8.57
CA TYR A 29 -21.90 -39.40 9.92
C TYR A 29 -22.85 -40.58 9.96
N ILE A 30 -23.84 -40.62 9.05
CA ILE A 30 -24.83 -41.71 8.96
C ILE A 30 -24.13 -43.02 8.58
N GLN A 31 -23.12 -42.99 7.71
CA GLN A 31 -22.36 -44.18 7.34
C GLN A 31 -21.59 -44.78 8.53
N LYS A 32 -21.06 -43.94 9.42
CA LYS A 32 -20.26 -44.37 10.58
C LYS A 32 -21.11 -44.70 11.82
N ASN A 33 -22.17 -43.94 12.08
CA ASN A 33 -22.93 -43.98 13.35
C ASN A 33 -24.41 -44.37 13.17
N GLY A 34 -24.85 -44.59 11.92
CA GLY A 34 -26.25 -44.86 11.59
C GLY A 34 -27.18 -43.66 11.81
N PHE A 35 -28.49 -43.90 11.73
CA PHE A 35 -29.52 -42.90 11.99
C PHE A 35 -29.78 -42.72 13.50
N THR A 36 -28.76 -42.27 14.23
CA THR A 36 -28.87 -41.89 15.65
C THR A 36 -28.16 -40.55 15.88
N ILE A 37 -28.57 -39.77 16.88
CA ILE A 37 -27.93 -38.47 17.17
C ILE A 37 -27.02 -38.64 18.40
N ASP A 38 -25.72 -38.73 18.15
CA ASP A 38 -24.67 -38.69 19.16
C ASP A 38 -23.89 -37.36 19.05
N ILE A 39 -24.05 -36.53 20.08
CA ILE A 39 -23.44 -35.21 20.19
C ILE A 39 -21.90 -35.30 20.23
N ASN A 40 -21.32 -36.36 20.80
CA ASN A 40 -19.87 -36.51 20.90
C ASN A 40 -19.26 -36.83 19.53
N ALA A 41 -19.91 -37.69 18.75
CA ALA A 41 -19.52 -37.97 17.37
C ALA A 41 -19.68 -36.73 16.46
N ILE A 42 -20.75 -35.95 16.64
CA ILE A 42 -20.93 -34.66 15.92
C ILE A 42 -19.81 -33.66 16.29
N LYS A 43 -19.45 -33.57 17.58
CA LYS A 43 -18.32 -32.74 18.04
C LYS A 43 -16.99 -33.22 17.45
N ALA A 44 -16.77 -34.52 17.36
CA ALA A 44 -15.55 -35.09 16.78
C ALA A 44 -15.43 -34.77 15.28
N ILE A 45 -16.52 -34.87 14.51
CA ILE A 45 -16.54 -34.49 13.09
C ILE A 45 -16.31 -32.99 12.91
N ARG A 46 -16.95 -32.15 13.73
CA ARG A 46 -16.71 -30.70 13.73
C ARG A 46 -15.26 -30.36 14.11
N GLN A 47 -14.68 -31.09 15.07
CA GLN A 47 -13.27 -30.91 15.45
C GLN A 47 -12.30 -31.39 14.37
N GLN A 48 -12.63 -32.45 13.64
CA GLN A 48 -11.88 -32.88 12.47
C GLN A 48 -11.98 -31.87 11.31
N GLN A 49 -13.11 -31.18 11.14
CA GLN A 49 -13.18 -30.03 10.23
C GLN A 49 -12.32 -28.85 10.67
N THR A 50 -12.24 -28.56 11.97
CA THR A 50 -11.35 -27.49 12.46
C THR A 50 -9.88 -27.87 12.42
N ASN A 51 -9.55 -29.17 12.49
CA ASN A 51 -8.17 -29.66 12.46
C ASN A 51 -7.69 -30.05 11.05
N GLY A 52 -8.62 -30.25 10.09
CA GLY A 52 -8.33 -30.56 8.69
C GLY A 52 -8.42 -29.36 7.74
N ASN A 53 -8.76 -28.18 8.25
CA ASN A 53 -8.52 -26.94 7.53
C ASN A 53 -7.04 -26.56 7.73
N ASP A 54 -6.23 -26.72 6.68
CA ASP A 54 -5.19 -25.74 6.38
C ASP A 54 -5.80 -24.38 6.70
N LYS A 55 -5.33 -23.71 7.77
CA LYS A 55 -5.89 -22.42 8.20
C LYS A 55 -5.79 -21.48 7.00
N ALA A 56 -6.89 -21.28 6.29
CA ALA A 56 -6.95 -20.33 5.19
C ALA A 56 -6.47 -18.99 5.76
N LEU A 57 -5.31 -18.55 5.28
CA LEU A 57 -4.66 -17.35 5.79
C LEU A 57 -5.63 -16.18 5.64
N SER A 58 -5.65 -15.29 6.64
CA SER A 58 -6.55 -14.14 6.62
C SER A 58 -6.05 -13.12 5.59
N SER A 59 -6.97 -12.35 4.99
CA SER A 59 -6.57 -11.22 4.14
C SER A 59 -5.87 -10.15 4.99
N PRO A 60 -4.66 -9.69 4.63
CA PRO A 60 -3.96 -8.63 5.36
C PRO A 60 -4.60 -7.25 5.13
N VAL A 61 -5.53 -7.13 4.18
CA VAL A 61 -6.21 -5.88 3.84
C VAL A 61 -7.73 -5.97 4.00
N TYR A 62 -8.34 -4.82 4.29
CA TYR A 62 -9.79 -4.62 4.19
C TYR A 62 -10.11 -3.56 3.15
N GLU A 63 -11.32 -3.60 2.61
CA GLU A 63 -11.78 -2.71 1.55
C GLU A 63 -12.73 -1.65 2.09
N ILE A 64 -12.50 -0.40 1.71
CA ILE A 64 -13.40 0.73 1.93
C ILE A 64 -13.86 1.27 0.57
N HIS A 65 -15.09 1.78 0.54
CA HIS A 65 -15.68 2.32 -0.67
C HIS A 65 -15.68 3.84 -0.62
N LEU A 66 -15.06 4.45 -1.64
CA LEU A 66 -14.88 5.89 -1.76
C LEU A 66 -15.74 6.46 -2.91
N THR A 67 -15.91 7.77 -2.91
CA THR A 67 -16.53 8.51 -4.00
C THR A 67 -15.52 9.45 -4.64
N CYS A 68 -15.43 9.45 -5.97
CA CYS A 68 -14.50 10.31 -6.71
C CYS A 68 -14.86 11.79 -6.51
N PRO A 69 -13.89 12.67 -6.20
CA PRO A 69 -14.15 14.11 -6.13
C PRO A 69 -14.35 14.72 -7.53
N CYS A 70 -13.72 14.16 -8.57
CA CYS A 70 -13.75 14.73 -9.92
C CYS A 70 -15.02 14.35 -10.71
N CYS A 71 -15.47 13.09 -10.64
CA CYS A 71 -16.61 12.63 -11.44
C CYS A 71 -17.76 12.04 -10.62
N HIS A 72 -17.67 12.09 -9.29
CA HIS A 72 -18.68 11.56 -8.36
C HIS A 72 -19.04 10.07 -8.52
N THR A 73 -18.23 9.30 -9.26
CA THR A 73 -18.34 7.84 -9.30
C THR A 73 -18.18 7.28 -7.90
N LYS A 74 -19.21 6.55 -7.44
CA LYS A 74 -19.26 5.91 -6.12
C LYS A 74 -18.69 4.50 -6.18
N GLY A 75 -18.39 3.93 -5.01
CA GLY A 75 -18.01 2.52 -4.89
C GLY A 75 -16.59 2.23 -5.37
N ILE A 76 -15.70 3.22 -5.34
CA ILE A 76 -14.28 3.02 -5.68
C ILE A 76 -13.63 2.24 -4.55
N ALA A 77 -13.08 1.06 -4.86
CA ALA A 77 -12.37 0.25 -3.89
C ALA A 77 -11.04 0.91 -3.52
N HIS A 78 -10.88 1.22 -2.24
CA HIS A 78 -9.61 1.53 -1.61
C HIS A 78 -9.31 0.46 -0.56
N ARG A 79 -8.06 0.04 -0.46
CA ARG A 79 -7.66 -1.06 0.43
C ARG A 79 -6.68 -0.54 1.45
N GLU A 80 -6.93 -0.85 2.70
CA GLU A 80 -6.07 -0.51 3.82
C GLU A 80 -5.55 -1.78 4.47
N LEU A 81 -4.31 -1.73 4.95
CA LEU A 81 -3.74 -2.81 5.75
C LEU A 81 -4.43 -2.89 7.11
N HIS A 82 -4.72 -4.10 7.55
CA HIS A 82 -4.98 -4.35 8.96
C HIS A 82 -3.73 -4.01 9.78
N ALA A 83 -3.95 -3.42 10.96
CA ALA A 83 -2.88 -3.13 11.89
C ALA A 83 -2.09 -4.41 12.20
N SER A 84 -0.76 -4.34 12.10
CA SER A 84 0.15 -5.47 12.35
C SER A 84 -0.11 -6.70 11.47
N ALA A 85 -0.68 -6.54 10.28
CA ALA A 85 -0.84 -7.66 9.34
C ALA A 85 0.44 -7.98 8.56
N MET A 86 1.32 -7.00 8.44
CA MET A 86 2.58 -7.12 7.70
C MET A 86 3.69 -6.39 8.45
N ALA A 87 4.90 -6.94 8.42
CA ALA A 87 6.09 -6.19 8.80
C ALA A 87 6.49 -5.27 7.63
N VAL A 88 6.98 -4.08 7.94
CA VAL A 88 7.44 -3.11 6.94
C VAL A 88 8.92 -2.83 7.19
N ARG A 89 9.74 -3.02 6.16
CA ARG A 89 11.11 -2.48 6.13
C ARG A 89 11.23 -1.57 4.92
N ASN A 90 12.14 -0.62 4.97
CA ASN A 90 12.38 0.26 3.84
C ASN A 90 13.46 -0.34 2.93
N ASP A 91 13.30 -0.16 1.62
CA ASP A 91 14.39 -0.38 0.68
C ASP A 91 15.48 0.71 0.83
N PRO A 92 16.62 0.61 0.12
CA PRO A 92 17.68 1.61 0.22
C PRO A 92 17.22 3.05 -0.11
N PHE A 93 16.13 3.22 -0.87
CA PHE A 93 15.58 4.51 -1.27
C PHE A 93 14.34 4.91 -0.46
N MET A 94 14.15 4.30 0.70
CA MET A 94 13.08 4.56 1.66
C MET A 94 11.65 4.26 1.14
N ALA A 95 11.51 3.44 0.10
CA ALA A 95 10.24 2.89 -0.32
C ALA A 95 9.88 1.66 0.56
N PRO A 96 8.63 1.54 1.04
CA PRO A 96 8.26 0.48 1.96
C PRO A 96 8.13 -0.88 1.26
N VAL A 97 8.82 -1.88 1.79
CA VAL A 97 8.74 -3.30 1.44
C VAL A 97 7.94 -4.02 2.51
N TYR A 98 6.90 -4.74 2.09
CA TYR A 98 5.94 -5.39 2.98
C TYR A 98 6.22 -6.89 3.05
N PHE A 99 6.39 -7.41 4.26
CA PHE A 99 6.64 -8.83 4.53
C PHE A 99 5.42 -9.46 5.22
N PRO A 100 4.95 -10.62 4.74
CA PRO A 100 3.84 -11.31 5.37
C PRO A 100 4.20 -11.80 6.76
N LEU A 101 3.21 -11.84 7.64
CA LEU A 101 3.28 -12.53 8.92
C LEU A 101 2.47 -13.82 8.83
N GLU A 102 2.84 -14.85 9.60
CA GLU A 102 2.31 -16.23 9.49
C GLU A 102 0.79 -16.38 9.49
N LYS A 103 0.03 -15.38 9.97
CA LYS A 103 -1.43 -15.41 10.07
C LYS A 103 -2.15 -14.89 8.81
N TYR A 104 -1.43 -14.24 7.90
CA TYR A 104 -2.00 -13.52 6.77
C TYR A 104 -1.44 -14.01 5.42
N GLU A 105 -2.25 -13.91 4.37
CA GLU A 105 -1.80 -14.29 3.04
C GLU A 105 -0.67 -13.35 2.56
N PRO A 106 0.32 -13.87 1.80
CA PRO A 106 1.36 -13.04 1.22
C PRO A 106 0.75 -12.04 0.23
N LEU A 107 1.05 -10.76 0.45
CA LEU A 107 0.56 -9.66 -0.37
C LEU A 107 1.60 -8.58 -0.51
N ASN A 108 1.94 -8.19 -1.74
CA ASN A 108 2.66 -6.93 -1.95
C ASN A 108 1.66 -5.76 -1.88
N TYR A 109 1.51 -5.15 -0.70
CA TYR A 109 0.55 -4.06 -0.50
C TYR A 109 0.82 -2.83 -1.37
N LEU A 110 2.07 -2.63 -1.81
CA LEU A 110 2.43 -1.55 -2.72
C LEU A 110 1.60 -1.61 -4.02
N THR A 111 1.21 -2.82 -4.45
CA THR A 111 0.37 -3.02 -5.64
C THR A 111 -1.09 -2.55 -5.47
N LEU A 112 -1.56 -2.42 -4.23
CA LEU A 112 -2.97 -2.13 -3.91
C LEU A 112 -3.18 -0.76 -3.25
N SER A 113 -2.14 -0.13 -2.74
CA SER A 113 -2.24 1.08 -1.89
C SER A 113 -2.92 2.27 -2.58
N VAL A 114 -2.76 2.41 -3.90
CA VAL A 114 -3.38 3.51 -4.67
C VAL A 114 -4.82 3.16 -5.04
N ALA A 115 -5.79 3.96 -4.63
CA ALA A 115 -7.15 3.89 -5.17
C ALA A 115 -7.21 4.61 -6.53
N VAL A 116 -7.91 4.02 -7.50
CA VAL A 116 -8.08 4.59 -8.84
C VAL A 116 -9.55 4.59 -9.21
N CYS A 117 -10.07 5.77 -9.60
CA CYS A 117 -11.42 5.89 -10.12
C CYS A 117 -11.54 5.19 -11.48
N PRO A 118 -12.51 4.28 -11.69
CA PRO A 118 -12.64 3.56 -12.95
C PRO A 118 -13.16 4.43 -14.11
N HIS A 119 -13.69 5.63 -13.85
CA HIS A 119 -14.30 6.48 -14.87
C HIS A 119 -13.33 7.58 -15.37
N CYS A 120 -12.76 8.37 -14.46
CA CYS A 120 -11.88 9.49 -14.82
C CYS A 120 -10.39 9.26 -14.49
N TYR A 121 -10.06 8.06 -13.98
CA TYR A 121 -8.70 7.66 -13.60
C TYR A 121 -8.01 8.59 -12.60
N PHE A 122 -8.78 9.38 -11.85
CA PHE A 122 -8.28 10.05 -10.65
C PHE A 122 -7.71 9.00 -9.69
N ALA A 123 -6.49 9.21 -9.21
CA ALA A 123 -5.78 8.25 -8.39
C ALA A 123 -5.14 8.91 -7.16
N SER A 124 -5.21 8.23 -6.02
CA SER A 124 -4.51 8.64 -4.81
C SER A 124 -4.28 7.46 -3.85
N PRO A 125 -3.12 7.39 -3.18
CA PRO A 125 -2.92 6.49 -2.04
C PRO A 125 -3.56 6.99 -0.73
N ASP A 126 -3.97 8.26 -0.64
CA ASP A 126 -4.64 8.82 0.55
C ASP A 126 -6.16 8.86 0.35
N LYS A 127 -6.90 8.12 1.18
CA LYS A 127 -8.37 8.13 1.15
C LYS A 127 -8.99 9.50 1.41
N LYS A 128 -8.26 10.43 2.06
CA LYS A 128 -8.72 11.81 2.31
C LYS A 128 -8.79 12.65 1.04
N ASP A 129 -8.10 12.26 -0.02
CA ASP A 129 -8.24 12.90 -1.32
C ASP A 129 -9.58 12.55 -2.01
N PHE A 130 -10.32 11.58 -1.49
CA PHE A 130 -11.64 11.20 -1.97
C PHE A 130 -12.76 11.69 -1.04
N ILE A 131 -13.98 11.71 -1.56
CA ILE A 131 -15.18 11.93 -0.75
C ILE A 131 -15.48 10.63 0.01
N GLN A 132 -15.57 10.72 1.34
CA GLN A 132 -15.78 9.58 2.24
C GLN A 132 -17.17 9.64 2.87
N TYR A 133 -17.85 8.49 3.01
CA TYR A 133 -19.12 8.44 3.73
C TYR A 133 -18.89 8.08 5.20
N ASN A 134 -19.25 9.00 6.11
CA ASN A 134 -19.21 8.73 7.54
C ASN A 134 -20.50 8.02 7.97
N LYS A 135 -20.39 6.73 8.30
CA LYS A 135 -21.53 5.91 8.73
C LYS A 135 -22.18 6.40 10.03
N THR A 136 -21.39 6.94 10.96
CA THR A 136 -21.86 7.41 12.26
C THR A 136 -22.67 8.69 12.15
N ARG A 137 -22.15 9.67 11.41
CA ARG A 137 -22.82 10.97 11.20
C ARG A 137 -23.84 10.95 10.05
N LYS A 138 -23.84 9.88 9.25
CA LYS A 138 -24.61 9.75 8.00
C LYS A 138 -24.36 10.89 7.00
N THR A 139 -23.15 11.46 7.02
CA THR A 139 -22.75 12.60 6.17
C THR A 139 -21.55 12.26 5.31
N ASN A 140 -21.42 12.95 4.18
CA ASN A 140 -20.21 12.90 3.36
C ASN A 140 -19.16 13.84 3.97
N ILE A 141 -17.94 13.32 4.10
CA ILE A 141 -16.74 14.09 4.38
C ILE A 141 -16.16 14.48 3.01
N PRO A 142 -16.01 15.79 2.72
CA PRO A 142 -15.46 16.24 1.45
C PRO A 142 -14.00 15.83 1.29
N SER A 143 -13.50 15.84 0.05
CA SER A 143 -12.09 15.68 -0.25
C SER A 143 -11.27 16.81 0.39
N GLN A 144 -10.02 16.51 0.77
CA GLN A 144 -9.06 17.53 1.22
C GLN A 144 -8.47 18.36 0.08
N LEU A 145 -8.68 17.98 -1.19
CA LEU A 145 -8.21 18.74 -2.34
C LEU A 145 -9.01 20.03 -2.48
N SER A 146 -8.32 21.11 -2.87
CA SER A 146 -8.97 22.40 -3.11
C SER A 146 -9.90 22.33 -4.33
N PRO A 147 -10.97 23.14 -4.40
CA PRO A 147 -11.84 23.18 -5.56
C PRO A 147 -11.12 23.50 -6.87
N GLY A 148 -10.09 24.36 -6.84
CA GLY A 148 -9.27 24.70 -8.01
C GLY A 148 -8.50 23.48 -8.55
N VAL A 149 -7.83 22.73 -7.67
CA VAL A 149 -7.16 21.48 -8.03
C VAL A 149 -8.15 20.46 -8.59
N ILE A 150 -9.35 20.35 -8.01
CA ILE A 150 -10.38 19.44 -8.51
C ILE A 150 -10.85 19.83 -9.91
N ALA A 151 -11.02 21.13 -10.19
CA ALA A 151 -11.43 21.63 -11.50
C ALA A 151 -10.38 21.31 -12.58
N GLU A 152 -9.10 21.60 -12.32
CA GLU A 152 -8.02 21.27 -13.26
C GLU A 152 -7.87 19.75 -13.45
N LEU A 153 -8.04 18.96 -12.37
CA LEU A 153 -8.10 17.51 -12.49
C LEU A 153 -9.25 17.05 -13.40
N GLN A 154 -10.41 17.70 -13.34
CA GLN A 154 -11.52 17.37 -14.24
C GLN A 154 -11.17 17.67 -15.69
N GLU A 155 -10.56 18.83 -15.97
CA GLU A 155 -10.10 19.24 -17.31
C GLU A 155 -9.05 18.27 -17.88
N GLU A 156 -8.16 17.75 -17.03
CA GLU A 156 -7.08 16.82 -17.39
C GLU A 156 -7.53 15.35 -17.48
N THR A 157 -8.83 15.07 -17.35
CA THR A 157 -9.39 13.71 -17.50
C THR A 157 -9.02 13.03 -18.83
N PRO A 158 -9.10 13.71 -20.00
CA PRO A 158 -8.74 13.08 -21.27
C PRO A 158 -7.29 12.60 -21.33
N LYS A 159 -6.34 13.33 -20.72
CA LYS A 159 -4.93 12.91 -20.69
C LYS A 159 -4.75 11.61 -19.91
N ARG A 160 -5.41 11.48 -18.74
CA ARG A 160 -5.38 10.24 -17.96
C ARG A 160 -6.07 9.07 -18.66
N GLN A 161 -7.19 9.33 -19.35
CA GLN A 161 -7.88 8.31 -20.15
C GLN A 161 -7.01 7.82 -21.31
N LYS A 162 -6.32 8.74 -22.00
CA LYS A 162 -5.38 8.40 -23.07
C LYS A 162 -4.26 7.50 -22.56
N LEU A 163 -3.61 7.87 -21.46
CA LEU A 163 -2.55 7.06 -20.83
C LEU A 163 -3.01 5.64 -20.52
N VAL A 164 -4.23 5.48 -20.00
CA VAL A 164 -4.78 4.16 -19.66
C VAL A 164 -5.17 3.37 -20.92
N ASN A 165 -5.75 4.02 -21.93
CA ASN A 165 -6.15 3.36 -23.17
C ASN A 165 -4.95 2.90 -24.02
N GLU A 166 -3.84 3.62 -23.94
CA GLU A 166 -2.56 3.23 -24.58
C GLU A 166 -1.83 2.13 -23.82
N SER A 167 -2.22 1.84 -22.57
CA SER A 167 -1.65 0.74 -21.82
C SER A 167 -2.12 -0.60 -22.38
N SER A 168 -1.19 -1.54 -22.57
CA SER A 168 -1.42 -2.83 -23.24
C SER A 168 -2.26 -3.85 -22.45
N PHE A 169 -2.78 -3.49 -21.28
CA PHE A 169 -3.44 -4.42 -20.35
C PHE A 169 -4.88 -3.99 -20.02
N LYS A 170 -5.78 -4.97 -19.84
CA LYS A 170 -7.16 -4.71 -19.36
C LYS A 170 -7.11 -4.10 -17.95
N THR A 171 -7.32 -2.80 -17.84
CA THR A 171 -7.13 -1.99 -16.61
C THR A 171 -8.35 -2.02 -15.69
N SER A 172 -8.62 -3.18 -15.06
CA SER A 172 -9.50 -3.19 -13.89
C SER A 172 -8.69 -2.94 -12.62
N PHE A 173 -8.59 -1.69 -12.20
CA PHE A 173 -7.95 -1.30 -10.93
C PHE A 173 -8.75 -1.74 -9.69
N GLN A 174 -9.97 -2.23 -9.88
CA GLN A 174 -10.87 -2.70 -8.82
C GLN A 174 -10.56 -4.13 -8.36
N LYS A 175 -9.75 -4.90 -9.10
CA LYS A 175 -9.38 -6.28 -8.71
C LYS A 175 -8.60 -6.31 -7.41
N LYS A 176 -8.81 -7.38 -6.61
CA LYS A 176 -8.08 -7.63 -5.34
C LYS A 176 -6.60 -7.91 -5.53
N ARG A 177 -6.18 -8.31 -6.74
CA ARG A 177 -4.77 -8.51 -7.10
C ARG A 177 -4.48 -7.69 -8.36
N ARG A 178 -3.54 -6.75 -8.25
CA ARG A 178 -3.04 -5.98 -9.39
C ARG A 178 -1.68 -6.55 -9.81
N SER A 179 -1.43 -6.54 -11.11
CA SER A 179 -0.08 -6.80 -11.64
C SER A 179 0.85 -5.63 -11.28
N MET A 180 2.17 -5.87 -11.37
CA MET A 180 3.17 -4.80 -11.19
C MET A 180 2.94 -3.64 -12.15
N ASN A 181 2.62 -3.91 -13.42
CA ASN A 181 2.32 -2.86 -14.41
C ASN A 181 1.08 -2.03 -14.06
N GLN A 182 0.03 -2.66 -13.51
CA GLN A 182 -1.14 -1.94 -13.01
C GLN A 182 -0.80 -1.10 -11.77
N ALA A 183 0.08 -1.58 -10.90
CA ALA A 183 0.56 -0.82 -9.75
C ALA A 183 1.38 0.40 -10.19
N ILE A 184 2.35 0.22 -11.09
CA ILE A 184 3.15 1.29 -11.67
C ILE A 184 2.25 2.34 -12.30
N LEU A 185 1.31 1.93 -13.16
CA LEU A 185 0.35 2.85 -13.78
C LEU A 185 -0.51 3.60 -12.75
N SER A 186 -0.89 2.96 -11.64
CA SER A 186 -1.64 3.64 -10.58
C SER A 186 -0.82 4.74 -9.89
N TYR A 187 0.49 4.52 -9.68
CA TYR A 187 1.39 5.56 -9.18
C TYR A 187 1.65 6.65 -10.22
N THR A 188 1.76 6.32 -11.50
CA THR A 188 1.85 7.32 -12.58
C THR A 188 0.61 8.22 -12.59
N LEU A 189 -0.59 7.65 -12.46
CA LEU A 189 -1.83 8.43 -12.35
C LEU A 189 -1.87 9.30 -11.07
N ALA A 190 -1.36 8.80 -9.95
CA ALA A 190 -1.24 9.58 -8.72
C ALA A 190 -0.21 10.72 -8.87
N ASN A 191 0.86 10.51 -9.65
CA ASN A 191 1.84 11.54 -9.96
C ASN A 191 1.24 12.65 -10.82
N MET A 192 0.45 12.32 -11.85
CA MET A 192 -0.27 13.33 -12.66
C MET A 192 -1.18 14.21 -11.79
N ARG A 193 -1.77 13.65 -10.72
CA ARG A 193 -2.52 14.46 -9.74
C ARG A 193 -1.59 15.36 -8.93
N ALA A 194 -0.46 14.84 -8.46
CA ALA A 194 0.50 15.62 -7.70
C ALA A 194 1.17 16.73 -8.54
N GLU A 195 1.32 16.57 -9.86
CA GLU A 195 1.74 17.63 -10.79
C GLU A 195 0.80 18.83 -10.76
N ILE A 196 -0.51 18.58 -10.88
CA ILE A 196 -1.53 19.64 -10.78
C ILE A 196 -1.51 20.28 -9.40
N GLU A 197 -1.36 19.49 -8.32
CA GLU A 197 -1.16 20.02 -6.97
C GLU A 197 0.05 20.96 -6.89
N THR A 198 1.19 20.61 -7.51
CA THR A 198 2.41 21.43 -7.55
C THR A 198 2.22 22.72 -8.34
N GLU A 199 1.56 22.67 -9.50
CA GLU A 199 1.22 23.86 -10.29
C GLU A 199 0.33 24.83 -9.51
N ASN A 200 -0.57 24.28 -8.70
CA ASN A 200 -1.44 25.03 -7.78
C ASN A 200 -0.77 25.40 -6.45
N LYS A 201 0.54 25.18 -6.29
CA LYS A 201 1.31 25.47 -5.06
C LYS A 201 0.73 24.81 -3.82
N THR A 202 0.13 23.63 -3.98
CA THR A 202 -0.32 22.81 -2.85
C THR A 202 0.90 22.34 -2.07
N PRO A 203 0.95 22.54 -0.75
CA PRO A 203 2.09 22.13 0.06
C PRO A 203 2.41 20.65 -0.07
N PHE A 204 3.70 20.35 -0.06
CA PHE A 204 4.31 19.03 -0.02
C PHE A 204 4.03 18.18 -1.27
N SER A 205 3.50 18.80 -2.33
CA SER A 205 3.20 18.10 -3.58
C SER A 205 4.47 17.61 -4.26
N THR A 206 5.57 18.37 -4.18
CA THR A 206 6.84 17.99 -4.81
C THR A 206 7.47 16.78 -4.13
N VAL A 207 7.42 16.72 -2.79
CA VAL A 207 7.91 15.55 -2.04
C VAL A 207 7.02 14.32 -2.26
N LYS A 208 5.70 14.49 -2.47
CA LYS A 208 4.79 13.39 -2.88
C LYS A 208 5.24 12.78 -4.21
N GLN A 209 5.58 13.60 -5.21
CA GLN A 209 6.06 13.14 -6.52
C GLN A 209 7.32 12.28 -6.38
N GLY A 210 8.32 12.77 -5.63
CA GLY A 210 9.55 11.99 -5.33
C GLY A 210 9.23 10.63 -4.70
N GLY A 211 8.32 10.61 -3.73
CA GLY A 211 7.87 9.39 -3.08
C GLY A 211 7.09 8.43 -4.00
N TYR A 212 6.40 8.91 -5.03
CA TYR A 212 5.75 8.03 -6.02
C TYR A 212 6.78 7.38 -6.93
N PHE A 213 7.79 8.12 -7.36
CA PHE A 213 8.85 7.59 -8.21
C PHE A 213 9.76 6.58 -7.51
N THR A 214 10.06 6.73 -6.22
CA THR A 214 10.77 5.68 -5.46
C THR A 214 9.95 4.39 -5.36
N ARG A 215 8.63 4.49 -5.22
CA ARG A 215 7.73 3.32 -5.24
C ARG A 215 7.63 2.67 -6.62
N ILE A 216 7.62 3.46 -7.69
CA ILE A 216 7.70 2.94 -9.07
C ILE A 216 9.04 2.22 -9.27
N ALA A 217 10.15 2.78 -8.81
CA ALA A 217 11.47 2.15 -8.88
C ALA A 217 11.48 0.81 -8.14
N LEU A 218 10.92 0.75 -6.92
CA LEU A 218 10.79 -0.48 -6.15
C LEU A 218 9.94 -1.54 -6.89
N LEU A 219 8.78 -1.16 -7.44
CA LEU A 219 7.92 -2.08 -8.20
C LEU A 219 8.63 -2.64 -9.43
N LYS A 220 9.33 -1.79 -10.20
CA LYS A 220 10.12 -2.22 -11.37
C LYS A 220 11.21 -3.18 -10.97
N ARG A 221 11.94 -2.86 -9.90
CA ARG A 221 13.00 -3.71 -9.38
C ARG A 221 12.51 -5.07 -8.90
N GLN A 222 11.37 -5.10 -8.19
CA GLN A 222 10.70 -6.35 -7.81
C GLN A 222 10.20 -7.17 -9.01
N ASN A 223 9.98 -6.52 -10.16
CA ASN A 223 9.60 -7.16 -11.41
C ASN A 223 10.80 -7.54 -12.31
N GLY A 224 12.04 -7.29 -11.86
CA GLY A 224 13.25 -7.52 -12.67
C GLY A 224 13.40 -6.55 -13.84
N GLU A 225 12.78 -5.37 -13.77
CA GLU A 225 12.83 -4.32 -14.81
C GLU A 225 13.82 -3.18 -14.45
N GLU A 226 14.27 -2.47 -15.49
CA GLU A 226 15.08 -1.25 -15.38
C GLU A 226 14.36 -0.14 -14.58
N TYR A 227 14.92 0.20 -13.42
CA TYR A 227 14.33 1.12 -12.45
C TYR A 227 15.06 2.47 -12.32
N GLU A 228 16.23 2.61 -12.96
CA GLU A 228 17.10 3.78 -12.79
C GLU A 228 16.46 5.09 -13.25
N GLU A 229 15.70 5.08 -14.35
CA GLU A 229 14.96 6.27 -14.82
C GLU A 229 13.92 6.75 -13.80
N ALA A 230 13.28 5.83 -13.07
CA ALA A 230 12.36 6.20 -12.00
C ALA A 230 13.12 6.83 -10.82
N LEU A 231 14.32 6.36 -10.50
CA LEU A 231 15.16 6.99 -9.48
C LEU A 231 15.67 8.39 -9.90
N LYS A 232 15.99 8.61 -11.18
CA LYS A 232 16.36 9.93 -11.69
C LYS A 232 15.21 10.93 -11.56
N GLU A 233 13.99 10.53 -11.89
CA GLU A 233 12.82 11.39 -11.66
C GLU A 233 12.57 11.61 -10.15
N ALA A 234 12.70 10.58 -9.31
CA ALA A 234 12.62 10.74 -7.85
C ALA A 234 13.63 11.78 -7.34
N LEU A 235 14.90 11.67 -7.76
CA LEU A 235 15.98 12.59 -7.41
C LEU A 235 15.65 14.03 -7.81
N LYS A 236 15.19 14.24 -9.04
CA LYS A 236 14.77 15.55 -9.54
C LYS A 236 13.68 16.17 -8.66
N HIS A 237 12.65 15.40 -8.28
CA HIS A 237 11.58 15.88 -7.42
C HIS A 237 12.06 16.15 -5.99
N TYR A 238 12.85 15.27 -5.38
CA TYR A 238 13.38 15.52 -4.03
C TYR A 238 14.32 16.71 -3.98
N LYS A 239 15.21 16.91 -4.97
CA LYS A 239 16.06 18.11 -5.06
C LYS A 239 15.20 19.36 -5.19
N LYS A 240 14.18 19.35 -6.06
CA LYS A 240 13.24 20.47 -6.19
C LYS A 240 12.51 20.76 -4.87
N ALA A 241 12.02 19.73 -4.18
CA ALA A 241 11.37 19.88 -2.87
C ALA A 241 12.32 20.50 -1.85
N TYR A 242 13.58 20.06 -1.82
CA TYR A 242 14.62 20.60 -0.96
C TYR A 242 14.90 22.09 -1.21
N PHE A 243 15.14 22.48 -2.47
CA PHE A 243 15.39 23.88 -2.81
C PHE A 243 14.21 24.81 -2.57
N LEU A 244 12.98 24.28 -2.58
CA LEU A 244 11.76 25.03 -2.29
C LEU A 244 11.36 24.97 -0.80
N SER A 245 12.10 24.23 0.03
CA SER A 245 11.74 23.91 1.42
C SER A 245 10.31 23.35 1.55
N ASP A 246 9.88 22.54 0.58
CA ASP A 246 8.52 22.02 0.45
C ASP A 246 8.31 20.74 1.27
N PHE A 247 8.40 20.85 2.60
CA PHE A 247 8.33 19.72 3.54
C PHE A 247 7.33 19.92 4.68
N PRO A 248 6.59 18.86 5.08
CA PRO A 248 5.62 18.95 6.18
C PRO A 248 6.27 18.96 7.58
N SER A 249 7.53 18.54 7.70
CA SER A 249 8.30 18.56 8.95
C SER A 249 9.79 18.38 8.67
N HIS A 250 10.63 18.78 9.64
CA HIS A 250 12.09 18.55 9.60
C HIS A 250 12.47 17.08 9.39
N ASN A 251 11.70 16.14 9.96
CA ASN A 251 11.98 14.72 9.75
C ASN A 251 11.86 14.31 8.27
N ILE A 252 10.89 14.87 7.54
CA ILE A 252 10.71 14.58 6.11
C ILE A 252 11.75 15.32 5.26
N GLU A 253 12.15 16.51 5.67
CA GLU A 253 13.29 17.23 5.06
C GLU A 253 14.57 16.39 5.15
N PHE A 254 14.96 15.93 6.35
CA PHE A 254 16.16 15.12 6.54
C PHE A 254 16.08 13.75 5.86
N GLN A 255 14.91 13.12 5.90
CA GLN A 255 14.66 11.92 5.09
C GLN A 255 14.87 12.18 3.60
N SER A 256 14.44 13.35 3.09
CA SER A 256 14.62 13.72 1.68
C SER A 256 16.10 13.93 1.35
N CYS A 257 16.88 14.59 2.22
CA CYS A 257 18.33 14.71 2.10
C CYS A 257 19.00 13.33 2.03
N PHE A 258 18.60 12.42 2.92
CA PHE A 258 19.09 11.04 2.94
C PHE A 258 18.75 10.26 1.66
N ILE A 259 17.55 10.43 1.11
CA ILE A 259 17.14 9.81 -0.16
C ILE A 259 17.97 10.38 -1.32
N ILE A 260 18.15 11.70 -1.39
CA ILE A 260 18.97 12.35 -2.42
C ILE A 260 20.42 11.83 -2.37
N PHE A 261 20.99 11.80 -1.17
CA PHE A 261 22.30 11.19 -0.89
C PHE A 261 22.38 9.75 -1.42
N SER A 262 21.38 8.93 -1.09
CA SER A 262 21.37 7.51 -1.45
C SER A 262 21.26 7.27 -2.95
N ILE A 263 20.49 8.11 -3.67
CA ILE A 263 20.37 8.02 -5.12
C ILE A 263 21.67 8.48 -5.81
N HIS A 264 22.28 9.59 -5.38
CA HIS A 264 23.57 10.03 -5.90
C HIS A 264 24.66 8.95 -5.67
N LEU A 265 24.68 8.36 -4.48
CA LEU A 265 25.61 7.27 -4.16
C LEU A 265 25.40 6.04 -5.07
N ARG A 266 24.14 5.65 -5.31
CA ARG A 266 23.78 4.55 -6.24
C ARG A 266 24.30 4.79 -7.66
N PHE A 267 24.29 6.03 -8.13
CA PHE A 267 24.78 6.39 -9.45
C PHE A 267 26.29 6.65 -9.52
N GLY A 268 27.02 6.47 -8.42
CA GLY A 268 28.47 6.74 -8.36
C GLY A 268 28.80 8.24 -8.37
N GLU A 269 27.83 9.11 -8.13
CA GLU A 269 27.96 10.57 -8.07
C GLU A 269 28.44 10.97 -6.66
N LEU A 270 29.66 10.53 -6.32
CA LEU A 270 30.20 10.58 -4.96
C LEU A 270 30.33 12.00 -4.40
N LYS A 271 30.59 12.98 -5.27
CA LYS A 271 30.74 14.38 -4.86
C LYS A 271 29.40 14.94 -4.41
N GLU A 272 28.38 14.78 -5.24
CA GLU A 272 27.01 15.20 -4.98
C GLU A 272 26.41 14.48 -3.77
N ALA A 273 26.70 13.18 -3.61
CA ALA A 273 26.31 12.46 -2.40
C ALA A 273 26.91 13.09 -1.13
N ARG A 274 28.22 13.39 -1.12
CA ARG A 274 28.86 14.05 0.03
C ARG A 274 28.30 15.43 0.34
N GLU A 275 27.89 16.19 -0.67
CA GLU A 275 27.28 17.52 -0.47
C GLU A 275 26.03 17.43 0.42
N PHE A 276 25.18 16.42 0.24
CA PHE A 276 23.97 16.24 1.06
C PHE A 276 24.27 15.73 2.49
N VAL A 277 25.38 15.02 2.71
CA VAL A 277 25.86 14.71 4.06
C VAL A 277 26.35 15.98 4.76
N ALA A 278 27.13 16.82 4.06
CA ALA A 278 27.61 18.08 4.59
C ALA A 278 26.47 19.06 4.93
N VAL A 279 25.42 19.09 4.11
CA VAL A 279 24.17 19.81 4.43
C VAL A 279 23.59 19.35 5.76
N MET A 280 23.47 18.03 5.98
CA MET A 280 22.94 17.50 7.24
C MET A 280 23.85 17.81 8.45
N ASP A 281 25.18 17.74 8.29
CA ASP A 281 26.12 18.16 9.35
C ASP A 281 26.01 19.67 9.64
N GLN A 282 25.74 20.51 8.64
CA GLN A 282 25.53 21.95 8.83
C GLN A 282 24.20 22.24 9.55
N SER A 283 23.10 21.62 9.11
CA SER A 283 21.80 21.73 9.80
C SER A 283 21.90 21.25 11.25
N LYS A 284 22.77 20.27 11.55
CA LYS A 284 22.99 19.80 12.92
C LYS A 284 23.56 20.91 13.81
N LYS A 285 24.58 21.63 13.34
CA LYS A 285 25.17 22.75 14.08
C LYS A 285 24.14 23.84 14.34
N GLU A 286 23.37 24.20 13.33
CA GLU A 286 22.32 25.22 13.44
C GLU A 286 21.24 24.84 14.46
N LEU A 287 20.79 23.58 14.46
CA LEU A 287 19.81 23.09 15.44
C LEU A 287 20.37 22.98 16.86
N GLU A 288 21.67 22.67 17.00
CA GLU A 288 22.37 22.66 18.30
C GLU A 288 22.46 24.09 18.88
N GLU A 289 22.80 25.07 18.05
CA GLU A 289 22.84 26.49 18.42
C GLU A 289 21.46 27.02 18.82
N ASN A 290 20.40 26.61 18.12
CA ASN A 290 19.01 27.00 18.40
C ASN A 290 18.32 26.16 19.50
N ASN A 291 19.00 25.14 20.06
CA ASN A 291 18.47 24.24 21.09
C ASN A 291 17.16 23.50 20.68
N GLU A 292 17.03 23.15 19.40
CA GLU A 292 15.87 22.46 18.82
C GLU A 292 15.95 20.92 18.98
N ARG A 293 15.84 20.45 20.23
CA ARG A 293 16.09 19.05 20.61
C ARG A 293 15.30 18.00 19.81
N SER A 294 14.05 18.30 19.45
CA SER A 294 13.19 17.35 18.71
C SER A 294 13.67 17.14 17.28
N ALA A 295 14.03 18.21 16.57
CA ALA A 295 14.55 18.14 15.21
C ALA A 295 15.95 17.51 15.20
N LEU A 296 16.78 17.83 16.19
CA LEU A 296 18.13 17.29 16.35
C LEU A 296 18.15 15.76 16.50
N SER A 297 17.23 15.19 17.27
CA SER A 297 17.10 13.73 17.43
C SER A 297 16.80 13.03 16.10
N SER A 298 15.87 13.57 15.33
CA SER A 298 15.53 13.07 13.98
C SER A 298 16.71 13.19 13.03
N LEU A 299 17.38 14.34 13.01
CA LEU A 299 18.55 14.58 12.15
C LEU A 299 19.69 13.61 12.44
N ASN A 300 20.03 13.39 13.72
CA ASN A 300 21.10 12.46 14.09
C ASN A 300 20.82 11.05 13.55
N SER A 301 19.58 10.57 13.65
CA SER A 301 19.19 9.26 13.11
C SER A 301 19.42 9.16 11.59
N TRP A 302 19.08 10.19 10.82
CA TRP A 302 19.29 10.21 9.36
C TRP A 302 20.75 10.37 8.97
N LEU A 303 21.49 11.20 9.71
CA LEU A 303 22.92 11.43 9.51
C LEU A 303 23.74 10.19 9.82
N ASP A 304 23.42 9.48 10.89
CA ASP A 304 24.09 8.22 11.26
C ASP A 304 23.85 7.16 10.17
N GLN A 305 22.60 7.02 9.70
CA GLN A 305 22.29 6.14 8.56
C GLN A 305 23.06 6.54 7.30
N ALA A 306 23.23 7.83 7.02
CA ALA A 306 24.00 8.31 5.87
C ALA A 306 25.49 7.96 5.99
N LYS A 307 26.06 8.11 7.20
CA LYS A 307 27.47 7.79 7.49
C LYS A 307 27.74 6.30 7.37
N THR A 308 26.91 5.44 7.97
CA THR A 308 27.01 3.99 7.81
C THR A 308 26.93 3.59 6.33
N ARG A 309 25.95 4.13 5.60
CA ARG A 309 25.81 3.85 4.16
C ARG A 309 26.99 4.33 3.33
N TRP A 310 27.63 5.43 3.72
CA TRP A 310 28.83 5.92 3.05
C TRP A 310 30.02 4.98 3.26
N GLU A 311 30.17 4.42 4.46
CA GLU A 311 31.20 3.44 4.79
C GLU A 311 31.00 2.14 3.98
N ASP A 312 29.75 1.67 3.89
CA ASP A 312 29.36 0.45 3.19
C ASP A 312 29.22 0.61 1.66
N ARG A 313 29.58 1.77 1.08
CA ARG A 313 29.31 2.10 -0.34
C ARG A 313 29.91 1.13 -1.36
N ASP A 314 30.97 0.43 -0.96
CA ASP A 314 31.71 -0.51 -1.81
C ASP A 314 31.21 -1.97 -1.63
N GLU A 315 30.22 -2.21 -0.76
CA GLU A 315 29.60 -3.53 -0.54
C GLU A 315 28.61 -3.88 -1.68
N ASP A 316 28.75 -5.07 -2.25
CA ASP A 316 27.93 -5.53 -3.39
C ASP A 316 26.43 -5.60 -3.06
N ASN A 317 26.10 -5.93 -1.81
CA ASN A 317 24.73 -6.12 -1.35
C ASN A 317 24.09 -4.83 -0.79
N LEU A 318 24.80 -3.70 -0.77
CA LEU A 318 24.28 -2.44 -0.20
C LEU A 318 22.92 -2.05 -0.79
N TRP A 319 22.78 -2.32 -2.08
CA TRP A 319 21.59 -1.95 -2.81
C TRP A 319 20.51 -3.01 -2.72
N ASP A 320 20.73 -4.21 -2.21
CA ASP A 320 19.76 -5.32 -2.23
C ASP A 320 18.42 -4.99 -1.56
N LEU A 321 17.36 -5.65 -2.04
CA LEU A 321 16.07 -5.54 -1.39
C LEU A 321 16.15 -6.25 -0.02
N PRO A 322 15.52 -5.68 1.02
CA PRO A 322 15.49 -6.33 2.32
C PRO A 322 14.85 -7.72 2.20
N THR A 323 15.48 -8.71 2.82
CA THR A 323 14.97 -10.09 2.92
C THR A 323 14.23 -10.28 4.25
N SER A 324 13.22 -11.16 4.27
CA SER A 324 12.35 -11.39 5.45
C SER A 324 13.11 -11.92 6.65
#